data_AF-A0A662Q947-F1
#
_entry.id   AF-A0A662Q947-F1
#
_cell.length_a   1.000
_cell.length_b   1.000
_cell.length_c   1.000
_cell.angle_alpha   90.00
_cell.angle_beta   90.00
_cell.angle_gamma   90.00
#
_symmetry.space_group_name_H-M   'P 1'
#
loop_
_entity.id
_entity.type
_entity.pdbx_description
1 polymer ?
#
loop_
_entity_poly.entity_id
_entity_poly.type
_entity_poly.pdbx_seq_one_letter_code
_entity_poly.pdbx_strand_id
1 'polypeptide(L)'
;MRGFAILLCAALTGFAFGLIAASIVGVYHIFQLPALNLALSRAIFVAKHVFGFFQSIGAGGFQTLILSIGVGIFLNNCIVVAIILFSPILIFKAKPFSDKHLGRLYQRYGLWLFKPIGWRAYRILAAILPLYALALQFYLIGGTILSLGRQLPRLSFLALEILAVAAACLIAIQPSMSSQPLEELPRYIRKIKVGMPAIIAVLYLAALLEAYQLLSAIL
;
A
#
# COMPACT_ATOMS: atom_id res chain seq x y z
N MET A 1 10.98 13.22 12.92
CA MET A 1 12.23 12.97 12.16
C MET A 1 12.58 11.49 12.01
N ARG A 2 12.62 10.67 13.07
CA ARG A 2 13.01 9.24 12.97
C ARG A 2 12.15 8.40 12.00
N GLY A 3 10.81 8.51 12.06
CA GLY A 3 9.92 7.75 11.17
C GLY A 3 10.09 8.06 9.68
N PHE A 4 10.36 9.33 9.34
CA PHE A 4 10.64 9.75 7.97
C PHE A 4 11.95 9.14 7.45
N ALA A 5 13.02 9.17 8.27
CA ALA A 5 14.30 8.58 7.89
C ALA A 5 14.17 7.06 7.64
N ILE A 6 13.42 6.33 8.48
CA ILE A 6 13.22 4.89 8.30
C ILE A 6 12.45 4.60 6.99
N LEU A 7 11.41 5.38 6.70
CA LEU A 7 10.66 5.25 5.44
C LEU A 7 11.52 5.58 4.22
N LEU A 8 12.36 6.62 4.32
CA LEU A 8 13.31 6.97 3.27
C LEU A 8 14.31 5.83 3.02
N CYS A 9 14.86 5.24 4.09
CA CYS A 9 15.73 4.06 3.97
C CYS A 9 15.01 2.89 3.30
N ALA A 10 13.75 2.62 3.66
CA ALA A 10 12.94 1.56 3.02
C ALA A 10 12.71 1.85 1.52
N ALA A 11 12.40 3.09 1.17
CA ALA A 11 12.25 3.50 -0.23
C ALA A 11 13.55 3.35 -1.03
N LEU A 12 14.67 3.85 -0.51
CA LEU A 12 15.97 3.78 -1.18
C LEU A 12 16.47 2.34 -1.33
N THR A 13 16.31 1.51 -0.30
CA THR A 13 16.67 0.09 -0.37
C THR A 13 15.80 -0.65 -1.37
N GLY A 14 14.48 -0.44 -1.35
CA GLY A 14 13.56 -0.98 -2.34
C GLY A 14 13.97 -0.61 -3.76
N PHE A 15 14.21 0.68 -4.01
CA PHE A 15 14.66 1.18 -5.31
C PHE A 15 15.97 0.54 -5.77
N ALA A 16 16.99 0.50 -4.90
CA ALA A 16 18.28 -0.09 -5.23
C ALA A 16 18.15 -1.58 -5.54
N PHE A 17 17.39 -2.34 -4.75
CA PHE A 17 17.14 -3.75 -5.02
C PHE A 17 16.37 -3.98 -6.31
N GLY A 18 15.39 -3.14 -6.62
CA GLY A 18 14.64 -3.21 -7.89
C GLY A 18 15.55 -2.99 -9.09
N LEU A 19 16.40 -1.96 -9.01
CA LEU A 19 17.36 -1.62 -10.07
C LEU A 19 18.39 -2.73 -10.27
N ILE A 20 18.95 -3.26 -9.19
CA ILE A 20 19.89 -4.39 -9.24
C ILE A 20 19.21 -5.62 -9.83
N ALA A 21 18.01 -5.98 -9.35
CA ALA A 21 17.28 -7.13 -9.88
C ALA A 21 16.98 -6.99 -11.38
N ALA A 22 16.56 -5.82 -11.84
CA ALA A 22 16.34 -5.56 -13.26
C ALA A 22 17.62 -5.63 -14.08
N SER A 23 18.77 -5.17 -13.55
CA SER A 23 20.05 -5.28 -14.24
C SER A 23 20.56 -6.71 -14.38
N ILE A 24 20.24 -7.60 -13.42
CA ILE A 24 20.73 -8.99 -13.41
C ILE A 24 19.78 -9.92 -14.16
N VAL A 25 18.48 -9.81 -13.91
CA VAL A 25 17.45 -10.76 -14.37
C VAL A 25 16.63 -10.20 -15.54
N GLY A 26 16.76 -8.91 -15.84
CA GLY A 26 15.94 -8.21 -16.82
C GLY A 26 14.58 -7.81 -16.27
N VAL A 27 13.90 -6.84 -16.89
CA VAL A 27 12.64 -6.24 -16.40
C VAL A 27 11.48 -7.25 -16.30
N TYR A 28 11.53 -8.34 -17.06
CA TYR A 28 10.50 -9.38 -17.08
C TYR A 28 10.25 -10.05 -15.72
N HIS A 29 11.21 -10.04 -14.79
CA HIS A 29 11.02 -10.60 -13.45
C HIS A 29 9.88 -9.92 -12.68
N ILE A 30 9.59 -8.65 -12.95
CA ILE A 30 8.53 -7.89 -12.28
C ILE A 30 7.16 -8.48 -12.61
N PHE A 31 6.96 -8.90 -13.86
CA PHE A 31 5.73 -9.53 -14.32
C PHE A 31 5.53 -10.95 -13.75
N GLN A 32 6.58 -11.54 -13.19
CA GLN A 32 6.50 -12.85 -12.53
C GLN A 32 6.13 -12.75 -11.05
N LEU A 33 6.02 -11.53 -10.49
CA LEU A 33 5.63 -11.34 -9.10
C LEU A 33 4.18 -11.79 -8.86
N PRO A 34 3.93 -12.78 -7.97
CA PRO A 34 2.58 -13.25 -7.69
C PRO A 34 1.64 -12.14 -7.20
N ALA A 35 2.18 -11.19 -6.43
CA ALA A 35 1.44 -10.03 -5.94
C ALA A 35 0.92 -9.13 -7.07
N LEU A 36 1.71 -8.96 -8.14
CA LEU A 36 1.32 -8.16 -9.30
C LEU A 36 0.21 -8.88 -10.09
N ASN A 37 0.36 -10.19 -10.33
CA ASN A 37 -0.68 -10.98 -11.00
C ASN A 37 -2.02 -10.94 -10.26
N LEU A 38 -1.99 -11.05 -8.93
CA LEU A 38 -3.19 -10.92 -8.12
C LEU A 38 -3.79 -9.50 -8.21
N ALA A 39 -2.97 -8.46 -8.12
CA ALA A 39 -3.43 -7.07 -8.26
C ALA A 39 -4.09 -6.82 -9.63
N LEU A 40 -3.43 -7.26 -10.71
CA LEU A 40 -3.95 -7.17 -12.08
C LEU A 40 -5.27 -7.93 -12.24
N SER A 41 -5.35 -9.16 -11.73
CA SER A 41 -6.58 -9.96 -11.83
C SER A 41 -7.78 -9.28 -11.18
N ARG A 42 -7.58 -8.66 -10.00
CA ARG A 42 -8.63 -7.91 -9.30
C ARG A 42 -9.01 -6.64 -10.04
N ALA A 43 -8.04 -5.87 -10.52
CA ALA A 43 -8.29 -4.65 -11.29
C ALA A 43 -9.07 -4.96 -12.59
N ILE A 44 -8.67 -6.00 -13.31
CA ILE A 44 -9.34 -6.45 -14.54
C ILE A 44 -10.77 -6.92 -14.24
N PHE A 45 -10.95 -7.70 -13.17
CA PHE A 45 -12.28 -8.18 -12.78
C PHE A 45 -13.24 -7.00 -12.54
N VAL A 46 -12.82 -6.02 -11.76
CA VAL A 46 -13.61 -4.80 -11.49
C VAL A 46 -13.85 -4.03 -12.78
N ALA A 47 -12.81 -3.78 -13.58
CA ALA A 47 -12.92 -3.03 -14.83
C ALA A 47 -13.94 -3.65 -15.79
N LYS A 48 -13.96 -4.98 -15.91
CA LYS A 48 -14.95 -5.69 -16.73
C LYS A 48 -16.39 -5.48 -16.25
N HIS A 49 -16.63 -5.54 -14.95
CA HIS A 49 -17.97 -5.33 -14.39
C HIS A 49 -18.44 -3.89 -14.56
N VAL A 50 -17.55 -2.92 -14.29
CA VAL A 50 -17.85 -1.49 -14.46
C VAL A 50 -18.12 -1.18 -15.93
N PHE A 51 -17.32 -1.74 -16.85
CA PHE A 51 -17.53 -1.57 -18.27
C PHE A 51 -18.85 -2.17 -18.76
N GLY A 52 -19.19 -3.39 -18.30
CA GLY A 52 -20.47 -4.03 -18.60
C GLY A 52 -21.66 -3.22 -18.09
N PHE A 53 -21.54 -2.61 -16.91
CA PHE A 53 -22.56 -1.68 -16.40
C PHE A 53 -22.71 -0.46 -17.31
N PHE A 54 -21.62 0.19 -17.72
CA PHE A 54 -21.69 1.32 -18.64
C PHE A 54 -22.31 0.95 -20.00
N GLN A 55 -21.95 -0.21 -20.54
CA GLN A 55 -22.58 -0.71 -21.77
C GLN A 55 -24.09 -0.92 -21.61
N SER A 56 -24.54 -1.40 -20.45
CA SER A 56 -25.98 -1.62 -20.19
C SER A 56 -26.81 -0.33 -20.19
N ILE A 57 -26.19 0.82 -19.91
CA ILE A 57 -26.83 2.14 -19.96
C ILE A 57 -26.54 2.89 -21.27
N GLY A 58 -26.03 2.20 -22.29
CA GLY A 58 -25.73 2.77 -23.61
C GLY A 58 -24.46 3.64 -23.65
N ALA A 59 -23.66 3.65 -22.58
CA ALA A 59 -22.39 4.38 -22.55
C ALA A 59 -21.26 3.50 -23.11
N GLY A 60 -20.52 4.02 -24.09
CA GLY A 60 -19.42 3.31 -24.73
C GLY A 60 -18.30 4.23 -25.20
N GLY A 61 -17.29 3.64 -25.82
CA GLY A 61 -16.15 4.37 -26.37
C GLY A 61 -14.96 4.51 -25.42
N PHE A 62 -13.98 5.30 -25.85
CA PHE A 62 -12.67 5.42 -25.22
C PHE A 62 -12.74 5.92 -23.77
N GLN A 63 -13.60 6.90 -23.49
CA GLN A 63 -13.77 7.45 -22.13
C GLN A 63 -14.31 6.42 -21.14
N THR A 64 -15.26 5.60 -21.57
CA THR A 64 -15.83 4.52 -20.76
C THR A 64 -14.78 3.45 -20.43
N LEU A 65 -13.88 3.14 -21.38
CA LEU A 65 -12.76 2.22 -21.15
C LEU A 65 -11.77 2.79 -20.12
N ILE A 66 -11.38 4.07 -20.26
CA ILE A 66 -10.50 4.75 -19.29
C ILE A 66 -11.11 4.70 -17.90
N LEU A 67 -12.39 5.08 -17.77
CA LEU A 67 -13.06 5.12 -16.48
C LEU A 67 -13.17 3.72 -15.86
N SER A 68 -13.46 2.70 -16.66
CA SER A 68 -13.60 1.33 -16.16
C SER A 68 -12.28 0.76 -15.66
N ILE A 69 -11.20 0.92 -16.44
CA ILE A 69 -9.84 0.50 -16.04
C ILE A 69 -9.39 1.32 -14.83
N GLY A 70 -9.59 2.63 -14.86
CA GLY A 70 -9.24 3.54 -13.77
C GLY A 70 -9.95 3.18 -12.47
N VAL A 71 -11.24 2.83 -12.50
CA VAL A 71 -11.96 2.34 -11.31
C VAL A 71 -11.37 1.03 -10.78
N GLY A 72 -10.97 0.11 -11.68
CA GLY A 72 -10.30 -1.13 -11.30
C GLY A 72 -8.98 -0.90 -10.56
N ILE A 73 -8.12 -0.05 -11.10
CA ILE A 73 -6.84 0.35 -10.50
C ILE A 73 -7.08 1.07 -9.17
N PHE A 74 -7.97 2.06 -9.17
CA PHE A 74 -8.32 2.86 -7.99
C PHE A 74 -8.78 1.98 -6.83
N LEU A 75 -9.72 1.06 -7.07
CA LEU A 75 -10.24 0.19 -6.01
C LEU A 75 -9.17 -0.75 -5.46
N ASN A 76 -8.30 -1.29 -6.31
CA ASN A 76 -7.15 -2.08 -5.86
C ASN A 76 -6.23 -1.24 -4.96
N ASN A 77 -5.92 -0.01 -5.34
CA ASN A 77 -5.05 0.89 -4.57
C ASN A 77 -5.70 1.34 -3.26
N CYS A 78 -7.02 1.56 -3.25
CA CYS A 78 -7.77 1.84 -2.02
C CYS A 78 -7.71 0.68 -1.02
N ILE A 79 -7.81 -0.58 -1.48
CA ILE A 79 -7.68 -1.74 -0.60
C ILE A 79 -6.30 -1.77 0.05
N VAL A 80 -5.24 -1.55 -0.73
CA VAL A 80 -3.86 -1.53 -0.22
C VAL A 80 -3.68 -0.42 0.81
N VAL A 81 -4.13 0.80 0.51
CA VAL A 81 -4.03 1.93 1.45
C VAL A 81 -4.87 1.71 2.71
N ALA A 82 -6.06 1.13 2.60
CA ALA A 82 -6.87 0.77 3.76
C ALA A 82 -6.11 -0.24 4.65
N ILE A 83 -5.53 -1.28 4.07
CA ILE A 83 -4.72 -2.25 4.82
C ILE A 83 -3.55 -1.56 5.53
N ILE A 84 -2.82 -0.67 4.86
CA ILE A 84 -1.71 0.08 5.45
C ILE A 84 -2.18 0.95 6.62
N LEU A 85 -3.29 1.69 6.47
CA LEU A 85 -3.79 2.63 7.48
C LEU A 85 -4.54 1.95 8.64
N PHE A 86 -5.20 0.82 8.43
CA PHE A 86 -5.98 0.16 9.48
C PHE A 86 -5.20 -0.93 10.21
N SER A 87 -4.14 -1.49 9.62
CA SER A 87 -3.33 -2.53 10.27
C SER A 87 -2.72 -2.12 11.61
N PRO A 88 -2.19 -0.89 11.84
CA PRO A 88 -1.62 -0.54 13.14
C PRO A 88 -2.69 -0.56 14.24
N ILE A 89 -3.92 -0.16 13.92
CA ILE A 89 -5.04 -0.17 14.86
C ILE A 89 -5.32 -1.59 15.34
N LEU A 90 -5.44 -2.54 14.39
CA LEU A 90 -5.70 -3.94 14.70
C LEU A 90 -4.57 -4.55 15.53
N ILE A 91 -3.31 -4.29 15.14
CA ILE A 91 -2.13 -4.81 15.82
C ILE A 91 -2.04 -4.29 17.26
N PHE A 92 -2.21 -2.98 17.49
CA PHE A 92 -2.11 -2.43 18.84
C PHE A 92 -3.29 -2.81 19.73
N LYS A 93 -4.50 -2.94 19.17
CA LYS A 93 -5.67 -3.45 19.92
C LYS A 93 -5.56 -4.95 20.25
N ALA A 94 -4.80 -5.73 19.48
CA ALA A 94 -4.61 -7.15 19.75
C ALA A 94 -3.74 -7.41 21.00
N LYS A 95 -2.81 -6.52 21.35
CA LYS A 95 -1.89 -6.75 22.49
C LYS A 95 -2.63 -6.93 23.83
N PRO A 96 -3.52 -6.03 24.28
CA PRO A 96 -4.24 -6.22 25.55
C PRO A 96 -5.04 -7.51 25.60
N PHE A 97 -5.58 -7.94 24.45
CA PHE A 97 -6.31 -9.19 24.34
C PHE A 97 -5.38 -10.40 24.51
N SER A 98 -4.24 -10.40 23.82
CA SER A 98 -3.21 -11.43 23.93
C SER A 98 -2.68 -11.56 25.37
N ASP A 99 -2.33 -10.44 26.01
CA ASP A 99 -1.82 -10.42 27.37
C ASP A 99 -2.85 -10.96 28.39
N LYS A 100 -4.13 -10.58 28.24
CA LYS A 100 -5.22 -11.09 29.11
C LYS A 100 -5.47 -12.58 28.93
N HIS A 101 -5.34 -13.11 27.72
CA HIS A 101 -5.54 -14.52 27.44
C HIS A 101 -4.37 -15.36 27.97
N LEU A 102 -3.13 -14.89 27.75
CA LEU A 102 -1.92 -15.51 28.29
C LEU A 102 -1.91 -15.50 29.82
N GLY A 103 -2.34 -14.42 30.46
CA GLY A 103 -2.47 -14.34 31.92
C GLY A 103 -3.46 -15.36 32.49
N ARG A 104 -4.59 -15.59 31.81
CA ARG A 104 -5.57 -16.63 32.20
C ARG A 104 -5.02 -18.04 32.03
N LEU A 105 -4.30 -18.31 30.94
CA LEU A 105 -3.64 -19.60 30.71
C LEU A 105 -2.61 -19.90 31.80
N TYR A 106 -1.81 -18.90 32.19
CA TYR A 106 -0.87 -19.03 33.30
C TYR A 106 -1.58 -19.36 34.62
N GLN A 107 -2.62 -18.60 34.98
CA GLN A 107 -3.39 -18.86 36.20
C GLN A 107 -4.03 -20.26 36.22
N ARG A 108 -4.46 -20.76 35.05
CA ARG A 108 -5.19 -22.02 34.94
C ARG A 108 -4.29 -23.25 34.92
N TYR A 109 -3.12 -23.15 34.31
CA TYR A 109 -2.26 -24.32 34.06
C TYR A 109 -0.87 -24.21 34.70
N GLY A 110 -0.54 -23.10 35.38
CA GLY A 110 0.80 -22.84 35.92
C GLY A 110 1.89 -22.73 34.86
N LEU A 111 1.51 -22.74 33.58
CA LEU A 111 2.43 -22.74 32.44
C LEU A 111 2.88 -21.31 32.14
N TRP A 112 4.09 -20.96 32.56
CA TRP A 112 4.76 -19.72 32.18
C TRP A 112 5.42 -19.84 30.80
N LEU A 113 4.61 -20.21 29.79
CA LEU A 113 5.10 -20.47 28.43
C LEU A 113 5.48 -19.19 27.66
N PHE A 114 4.98 -18.02 28.09
CA PHE A 114 5.23 -16.77 27.38
C PHE A 114 5.48 -15.61 28.35
N LYS A 115 6.70 -15.07 28.33
CA LYS A 115 6.98 -13.73 28.92
C LYS A 115 6.06 -12.71 28.22
N PRO A 116 5.46 -11.75 28.95
CA PRO A 116 4.65 -10.70 28.34
C PRO A 116 5.48 -9.99 27.26
N ILE A 117 5.03 -10.10 26.01
CA ILE A 117 5.72 -9.51 24.88
C ILE A 117 5.62 -7.99 25.02
N GLY A 118 6.74 -7.33 25.27
CA GLY A 118 6.79 -5.87 25.39
C GLY A 118 6.27 -5.17 24.12
N TRP A 119 5.88 -3.91 24.27
CA TRP A 119 5.40 -3.07 23.16
C TRP A 119 6.34 -3.01 21.95
N ARG A 120 7.64 -3.30 22.13
CA ARG A 120 8.63 -3.33 21.05
C ARG A 120 8.24 -4.25 19.89
N ALA A 121 7.78 -5.48 20.15
CA ALA A 121 7.44 -6.41 19.07
C ALA A 121 6.21 -5.93 18.28
N TYR A 122 5.17 -5.45 18.97
CA TYR A 122 3.97 -4.91 18.33
C TYR A 122 4.26 -3.63 17.54
N ARG A 123 5.16 -2.77 18.03
CA ARG A 123 5.63 -1.58 17.29
C ARG A 123 6.38 -1.97 16.01
N ILE A 124 7.23 -2.99 16.07
CA ILE A 124 7.90 -3.53 14.88
C ILE A 124 6.86 -4.09 13.91
N LEU A 125 5.95 -4.94 14.38
CA LEU A 125 4.91 -5.56 13.55
C LEU A 125 4.03 -4.51 12.84
N ALA A 126 3.61 -3.47 13.55
CA ALA A 126 2.82 -2.37 12.99
C ALA A 126 3.62 -1.48 12.03
N ALA A 127 4.96 -1.43 12.16
CA ALA A 127 5.83 -0.70 11.24
C ALA A 127 6.20 -1.50 9.98
N ILE A 128 6.21 -2.84 10.03
CA ILE A 128 6.63 -3.67 8.90
C ILE A 128 5.76 -3.41 7.67
N LEU A 129 4.44 -3.35 7.83
CA LEU A 129 3.54 -3.22 6.68
C LEU A 129 3.71 -1.90 5.91
N PRO A 130 3.72 -0.70 6.54
CA PRO A 130 3.98 0.54 5.81
C PRO A 130 5.40 0.60 5.23
N LEU A 131 6.40 0.01 5.90
CA LEU A 131 7.77 -0.05 5.39
C LEU A 131 7.88 -0.96 4.16
N TYR A 132 7.27 -2.14 4.22
CA TYR A 132 7.25 -3.10 3.13
C TYR A 132 6.48 -2.55 1.92
N ALA A 133 5.31 -1.93 2.14
CA ALA A 133 4.54 -1.32 1.06
C ALA A 133 5.34 -0.24 0.32
N LEU A 134 6.03 0.63 1.07
CA LEU A 134 6.87 1.66 0.46
C LEU A 134 8.09 1.06 -0.26
N ALA A 135 8.77 0.10 0.36
CA ALA A 135 9.90 -0.59 -0.26
C ALA A 135 9.49 -1.31 -1.54
N LEU A 136 8.33 -1.99 -1.56
CA LEU A 136 7.81 -2.68 -2.73
C LEU A 136 7.45 -1.69 -3.85
N GLN A 137 6.79 -0.57 -3.53
CA GLN A 137 6.51 0.47 -4.53
C GLN A 137 7.79 0.94 -5.20
N PHE A 138 8.81 1.29 -4.41
CA PHE A 138 10.09 1.75 -4.93
C PHE A 138 10.89 0.65 -5.62
N TYR A 139 10.74 -0.62 -5.22
CA TYR A 139 11.29 -1.77 -5.92
C TYR A 139 10.72 -1.91 -7.34
N LEU A 140 9.39 -1.79 -7.49
CA LEU A 140 8.74 -1.81 -8.79
C LEU A 140 9.20 -0.63 -9.67
N ILE A 141 9.33 0.55 -9.08
CA ILE A 141 9.87 1.73 -9.78
C ILE A 141 11.31 1.48 -10.23
N GLY A 142 12.19 1.05 -9.33
CA GLY A 142 13.59 0.79 -9.64
C GLY A 142 13.76 -0.31 -10.69
N GLY A 143 12.89 -1.33 -10.67
CA GLY A 143 12.94 -2.40 -11.65
C GLY A 143 12.43 -2.01 -13.04
N THR A 144 11.51 -1.05 -13.13
CA THR A 144 10.93 -0.59 -14.41
C THR A 144 11.66 0.62 -14.99
N ILE A 145 12.39 1.40 -14.19
CA ILE A 145 13.01 2.65 -14.64
C ILE A 145 14.01 2.45 -15.79
N LEU A 146 14.70 1.31 -15.81
CA LEU A 146 15.63 0.95 -16.88
C LEU A 146 14.92 0.68 -18.22
N SER A 147 13.72 0.08 -18.20
CA SER A 147 12.90 -0.09 -19.42
C SER A 147 12.20 1.19 -19.87
N LEU A 148 11.96 2.13 -18.96
CA LEU A 148 11.15 3.32 -19.22
C LEU A 148 11.94 4.41 -19.99
N GLY A 149 13.27 4.42 -19.94
CA GLY A 149 14.11 5.30 -20.78
C GLY A 149 13.63 6.75 -20.84
N ARG A 150 13.39 7.28 -22.05
CA ARG A 150 12.89 8.66 -22.29
C ARG A 150 11.38 8.86 -22.00
N GLN A 151 10.65 7.82 -21.61
CA GLN A 151 9.20 7.88 -21.34
C GLN A 151 8.86 8.22 -19.88
N LEU A 152 9.86 8.43 -19.02
CA LEU A 152 9.71 8.95 -17.65
C LEU A 152 8.73 10.14 -17.49
N PRO A 153 8.71 11.15 -18.39
CA PRO A 153 7.75 12.26 -18.32
C PRO A 153 6.29 11.82 -18.50
N ARG A 154 6.05 10.67 -19.13
CA ARG A 154 4.70 10.14 -19.30
C ARG A 154 4.15 9.61 -17.98
N LEU A 155 4.97 9.22 -17.01
CA LEU A 155 4.53 8.61 -15.74
C LEU A 155 3.99 9.62 -14.71
N SER A 156 3.21 10.62 -15.13
CA SER A 156 2.63 11.62 -14.21
C SER A 156 1.74 11.00 -13.13
N PHE A 157 1.09 9.86 -13.41
CA PHE A 157 0.35 9.08 -12.42
C PHE A 157 1.24 8.60 -11.27
N LEU A 158 2.49 8.22 -11.57
CA LEU A 158 3.41 7.63 -10.61
C LEU A 158 3.78 8.63 -9.51
N ALA A 159 3.94 9.91 -9.85
CA ALA A 159 4.21 10.95 -8.87
C ALA A 159 3.05 11.10 -7.87
N LEU A 160 1.81 11.04 -8.35
CA LEU A 160 0.61 11.10 -7.52
C LEU A 160 0.46 9.85 -6.66
N GLU A 161 0.68 8.67 -7.23
CA GLU A 161 0.63 7.40 -6.51
C GLU A 161 1.68 7.34 -5.40
N ILE A 162 2.93 7.71 -5.69
CA ILE A 162 4.02 7.79 -4.70
C ILE A 162 3.62 8.75 -3.58
N LEU A 163 3.07 9.92 -3.91
CA LEU A 163 2.66 10.89 -2.90
C LEU A 163 1.57 10.33 -1.98
N ALA A 164 0.55 9.67 -2.54
CA ALA A 164 -0.52 9.04 -1.77
C ALA A 164 -0.02 7.90 -0.88
N VAL A 165 0.80 6.99 -1.42
CA VAL A 165 1.37 5.85 -0.70
C VAL A 165 2.33 6.32 0.39
N ALA A 166 3.23 7.26 0.08
CA ALA A 166 4.16 7.82 1.06
C ALA A 166 3.41 8.53 2.20
N ALA A 167 2.37 9.31 1.89
CA ALA A 167 1.52 9.93 2.91
C ALA A 167 0.83 8.88 3.79
N ALA A 168 0.27 7.82 3.19
CA ALA A 168 -0.36 6.73 3.94
C ALA A 168 0.64 6.03 4.86
N CYS A 169 1.83 5.69 4.37
CA CYS A 169 2.89 5.06 5.17
C CYS A 169 3.43 5.98 6.27
N LEU A 170 3.56 7.28 6.01
CA LEU A 170 3.97 8.29 7.00
C LEU A 170 2.93 8.46 8.11
N ILE A 171 1.65 8.35 7.79
CA ILE A 171 0.59 8.33 8.80
C ILE A 171 0.67 7.02 9.58
N ALA A 172 0.70 5.88 8.89
CA ALA A 172 0.65 4.54 9.48
C ALA A 172 1.83 4.19 10.40
N ILE A 173 3.02 4.73 10.15
CA ILE A 173 4.19 4.44 10.99
C ILE A 173 4.16 5.19 12.34
N GLN A 174 3.34 6.23 12.48
CA GLN A 174 3.38 7.11 13.66
C GLN A 174 3.13 6.40 14.99
N PRO A 175 2.10 5.55 15.14
CA PRO A 175 1.82 4.92 16.43
C PRO A 175 2.96 3.98 16.83
N SER A 176 3.65 3.36 15.87
CA SER A 176 4.83 2.51 16.12
C SER A 176 6.03 3.27 16.67
N MET A 177 6.06 4.59 16.55
CA MET A 177 7.14 5.43 17.07
C MET A 177 6.86 5.93 18.50
N SER A 178 5.64 5.74 19.00
CA SER A 178 5.25 6.13 20.35
C SER A 178 5.88 5.25 21.42
N SER A 179 6.08 5.81 22.61
CA SER A 179 6.31 5.06 23.85
C SER A 179 5.03 4.37 24.34
N GLN A 180 3.85 4.94 24.05
CA GLN A 180 2.53 4.48 24.48
C GLN A 180 1.57 4.39 23.27
N PRO A 181 1.75 3.39 22.38
CA PRO A 181 1.04 3.32 21.10
C PRO A 181 -0.50 3.21 21.23
N LEU A 182 -1.01 2.62 22.31
CA LEU A 182 -2.46 2.54 22.56
C LEU A 182 -3.08 3.91 22.84
N GLU A 183 -2.42 4.73 23.65
CA GLU A 183 -2.90 6.05 24.04
C GLU A 183 -2.90 7.01 22.85
N GLU A 184 -2.03 6.79 21.86
CA GLU A 184 -1.99 7.56 20.62
C GLU A 184 -3.05 7.15 19.59
N LEU A 185 -3.69 5.98 19.72
CA LEU A 185 -4.67 5.49 18.73
C LEU A 185 -5.81 6.48 18.42
N PRO A 186 -6.44 7.18 19.41
CA PRO A 186 -7.48 8.16 19.11
C PRO A 186 -6.98 9.32 18.24
N ARG A 187 -5.76 9.82 18.51
CA ARG A 187 -5.14 10.89 17.71
C ARG A 187 -4.79 10.39 16.32
N TYR A 188 -4.32 9.16 16.20
CA TYR A 188 -4.04 8.49 14.94
C TYR A 188 -5.30 8.31 14.07
N ILE A 189 -6.41 7.81 14.65
CA ILE A 189 -7.69 7.67 13.95
C ILE A 189 -8.18 9.03 13.44
N ARG A 190 -8.01 10.10 14.22
CA ARG A 190 -8.34 11.46 13.77
C ARG A 190 -7.50 11.87 12.56
N LYS A 191 -6.19 11.57 12.54
CA LYS A 191 -5.32 11.84 11.38
C LYS A 191 -5.75 11.06 10.14
N ILE A 192 -6.12 9.78 10.29
CA ILE A 192 -6.68 9.00 9.18
C ILE A 192 -7.94 9.68 8.66
N LYS A 193 -8.89 10.01 9.53
CA LYS A 193 -10.17 10.63 9.12
C LYS A 193 -9.97 11.93 8.33
N VAL A 194 -8.97 12.74 8.71
CA VAL A 194 -8.66 14.01 8.04
C VAL A 194 -7.86 13.80 6.74
N GLY A 195 -6.88 12.89 6.73
CA GLY A 195 -6.01 12.67 5.58
C GLY A 195 -6.59 11.77 4.49
N MET A 196 -7.49 10.85 4.86
CA MET A 196 -8.04 9.83 3.96
C MET A 196 -8.77 10.41 2.73
N PRO A 197 -9.60 11.48 2.83
CA PRO A 197 -10.23 12.07 1.64
C PRO A 197 -9.21 12.55 0.61
N ALA A 198 -8.13 13.21 1.06
CA ALA A 198 -7.08 13.68 0.17
C ALA A 198 -6.32 12.52 -0.47
N ILE A 199 -5.97 11.48 0.30
CA ILE A 199 -5.30 10.28 -0.21
C ILE A 199 -6.18 9.60 -1.27
N ILE A 200 -7.48 9.44 -1.01
CA ILE A 200 -8.44 8.84 -1.94
C ILE A 200 -8.54 9.66 -3.24
N ALA A 201 -8.66 10.98 -3.14
CA ALA A 201 -8.74 11.85 -4.30
C ALA A 201 -7.48 11.76 -5.18
N VAL A 202 -6.29 11.75 -4.56
CA VAL A 202 -5.02 11.61 -5.28
C VAL A 202 -4.90 10.24 -5.94
N LEU A 203 -5.28 9.16 -5.26
CA LEU A 203 -5.30 7.81 -5.84
C LEU A 203 -6.26 7.69 -7.01
N TYR A 204 -7.43 8.32 -6.93
CA TYR A 204 -8.39 8.33 -8.02
C TYR A 204 -7.83 9.03 -9.25
N LEU A 205 -7.22 10.20 -9.06
CA LEU A 205 -6.58 10.93 -10.15
C LEU A 205 -5.40 10.15 -10.75
N ALA A 206 -4.57 9.53 -9.92
CA ALA A 206 -3.48 8.67 -10.37
C ALA A 206 -4.01 7.50 -11.23
N ALA A 207 -5.04 6.81 -10.77
CA ALA A 207 -5.62 5.67 -11.47
C ALA A 207 -6.23 6.04 -12.83
N LEU A 208 -6.88 7.22 -12.94
CA LEU A 208 -7.39 7.70 -14.22
C LEU A 208 -6.27 8.05 -15.20
N LEU A 209 -5.20 8.69 -14.71
CA LEU A 209 -4.03 9.02 -15.53
C LEU A 209 -3.31 7.75 -15.99
N GLU A 210 -3.17 6.76 -15.12
CA GLU A 210 -2.59 5.46 -15.46
C GLU A 210 -3.42 4.75 -16.53
N ALA A 211 -4.75 4.68 -16.36
CA ALA A 211 -5.65 4.09 -17.33
C ALA A 211 -5.59 4.79 -18.70
N TYR A 212 -5.57 6.12 -18.71
CA TYR A 212 -5.42 6.91 -19.94
C TYR A 212 -4.10 6.60 -20.65
N GLN A 213 -3.01 6.50 -19.90
CA GLN A 213 -1.68 6.22 -20.47
C GLN A 213 -1.54 4.80 -21.00
N LEU A 214 -2.08 3.82 -20.28
CA LEU A 214 -2.10 2.43 -20.73
C LEU A 214 -2.86 2.30 -22.06
N LEU A 215 -4.02 2.95 -22.17
CA LEU A 215 -4.83 2.88 -23.39
C LEU A 215 -4.24 3.68 -24.55
N SER A 216 -3.64 4.84 -24.29
CA SER A 216 -2.98 5.66 -25.33
C SER A 216 -1.63 5.13 -25.80
N ALA A 217 -1.05 4.15 -25.10
CA ALA A 217 0.14 3.45 -25.56
C ALA A 217 -0.17 2.25 -26.48
N ILE A 218 -1.43 1.78 -26.47
CA ILE A 218 -1.90 0.62 -27.25
C ILE A 218 -2.54 1.06 -28.57
N LEU A 219 -3.06 2.28 -28.64
CA LEU A 219 -3.62 2.93 -29.84
C LEU A 219 -2.58 3.77 -30.57
#